data_AF-A0A067JEV6-F1
#
_entry.id   AF-A0A067JEV6-F1
#
_cell.length_a   1.000
_cell.length_b   1.000
_cell.length_c   1.000
_cell.angle_alpha   90.00
_cell.angle_beta   90.00
_cell.angle_gamma   90.00
#
_symmetry.space_group_name_H-M   'P 1'
#
loop_
_entity.id
_entity.type
_entity.pdbx_description
1 polymer ?
#
loop_
_entity_poly.entity_id
_entity_poly.type
_entity_poly.pdbx_seq_one_letter_code
_entity_poly.pdbx_strand_id
1 'polypeptide(L)'
;MSTIIGIREVIVDDLYSPAKEKAAGKGSFGSRWAPLLRRARQLLVTARVKLVLSLCALCVAVFMISWTSSFMGWIPEDPSPSLGGYTVLINTWKGNSLLKQSVTHYASCGGTDALHVVWSATDQLSENLQTYLKRVVFSKSQTVLKPNFKLYINKEDYLKNRFKPFADLRTHAVFSVDDDVIVPCSALDFAFSVWQSAPSTMVGFVPRIHLLDGQKNGVPYYKYGGWWSVWWTGAYSIVLSKAAFFHKKYLDLYTHSMSPSIQDYVSRERDCEDIAMSLLVANATGAPPIWVKGKIHEIGSSGMSSLKGNTNRRNKCLNDLISLYGAVPLVSTNVKAADARQEWFW
;
A
#
# COMPACT_ATOMS: atom_id res chain seq x y z
N MET A 1 -85.37 55.89 -1.11
CA MET A 1 -86.76 55.60 -0.71
C MET A 1 -87.51 55.23 -1.99
N SER A 2 -87.71 53.92 -2.19
CA SER A 2 -89.04 53.27 -2.37
C SER A 2 -89.79 53.80 -3.61
N THR A 3 -90.15 52.97 -4.59
CA THR A 3 -91.29 52.04 -4.47
C THR A 3 -91.24 50.96 -5.58
N ILE A 4 -91.68 49.76 -5.22
CA ILE A 4 -91.89 48.53 -6.01
C ILE A 4 -93.24 48.57 -6.74
N ILE A 5 -93.39 47.84 -7.87
CA ILE A 5 -94.53 47.02 -8.40
C ILE A 5 -94.08 46.58 -9.83
N GLY A 6 -94.21 45.37 -10.38
CA GLY A 6 -94.90 44.14 -10.02
C GLY A 6 -95.62 43.51 -11.23
N ILE A 7 -94.96 42.53 -11.89
CA ILE A 7 -95.49 41.30 -12.54
C ILE A 7 -96.37 41.38 -13.82
N ARG A 8 -95.95 40.67 -14.91
CA ARG A 8 -96.73 39.56 -15.52
C ARG A 8 -95.91 38.72 -16.52
N GLU A 9 -95.84 37.40 -16.29
CA GLU A 9 -95.50 36.37 -17.28
C GLU A 9 -96.77 35.84 -17.98
N VAL A 10 -96.67 35.45 -19.26
CA VAL A 10 -97.48 34.40 -19.90
C VAL A 10 -96.62 33.63 -20.91
N ILE A 11 -96.68 32.30 -20.79
CA ILE A 11 -96.07 31.22 -21.57
C ILE A 11 -96.84 30.98 -22.89
N VAL A 12 -96.15 30.60 -23.97
CA VAL A 12 -96.71 29.69 -25.00
C VAL A 12 -95.65 28.68 -25.41
N ASP A 13 -96.10 27.43 -25.42
CA ASP A 13 -95.38 26.16 -25.51
C ASP A 13 -95.16 25.70 -26.97
N ASP A 14 -94.11 24.89 -27.12
CA ASP A 14 -93.98 23.67 -27.93
C ASP A 14 -94.15 23.68 -29.47
N LEU A 15 -93.14 23.14 -30.18
CA LEU A 15 -93.29 22.01 -31.10
C LEU A 15 -91.96 21.59 -31.75
N TYR A 16 -91.44 20.47 -31.24
CA TYR A 16 -90.45 19.60 -31.88
C TYR A 16 -91.07 18.85 -33.08
N SER A 17 -90.36 18.70 -34.20
CA SER A 17 -90.45 17.46 -35.00
C SER A 17 -89.27 17.26 -35.98
N PRO A 18 -88.69 16.04 -36.05
CA PRO A 18 -87.53 15.68 -36.87
C PRO A 18 -87.95 14.92 -38.15
N ALA A 19 -87.36 15.21 -39.32
CA ALA A 19 -87.24 14.26 -40.43
C ALA A 19 -86.48 14.82 -41.65
N LYS A 20 -85.52 14.01 -42.12
CA LYS A 20 -84.93 13.92 -43.49
C LYS A 20 -83.87 14.97 -43.82
N GLU A 21 -82.57 14.67 -43.80
CA GLU A 21 -81.83 13.50 -44.31
C GLU A 21 -82.01 13.28 -45.83
N LYS A 22 -80.85 13.29 -46.53
CA LYS A 22 -80.58 13.14 -47.98
C LYS A 22 -80.77 14.40 -48.82
N ALA A 23 -79.77 14.91 -49.56
CA ALA A 23 -78.44 14.41 -49.89
C ALA A 23 -77.56 15.54 -50.44
N ALA A 24 -76.28 15.55 -50.04
CA ALA A 24 -75.18 15.96 -50.92
C ALA A 24 -73.87 15.41 -50.32
N GLY A 25 -73.45 14.24 -50.81
CA GLY A 25 -72.15 13.68 -50.47
C GLY A 25 -71.02 14.40 -51.22
N LYS A 26 -69.90 14.61 -50.51
CA LYS A 26 -68.51 14.37 -50.95
C LYS A 26 -67.54 14.99 -49.95
N GLY A 27 -66.60 14.20 -49.42
CA GLY A 27 -65.44 14.77 -48.73
C GLY A 27 -64.67 13.88 -47.74
N SER A 28 -64.40 12.62 -48.09
CA SER A 28 -63.36 11.84 -47.40
C SER A 28 -61.99 12.24 -47.94
N PHE A 29 -61.10 12.80 -47.10
CA PHE A 29 -59.64 12.68 -47.30
C PHE A 29 -58.92 12.78 -45.95
N GLY A 30 -58.26 11.68 -45.57
CA GLY A 30 -57.48 11.55 -44.35
C GLY A 30 -56.24 12.45 -44.32
N SER A 31 -56.01 13.07 -43.16
CA SER A 31 -54.80 13.83 -42.85
C SER A 31 -53.56 12.94 -42.92
N ARG A 32 -52.69 13.21 -43.90
CA ARG A 32 -51.40 12.53 -44.18
C ARG A 32 -50.31 12.72 -43.12
N TRP A 33 -50.60 13.28 -41.94
CA TRP A 33 -49.57 13.68 -40.97
C TRP A 33 -49.35 12.73 -39.78
N ALA A 34 -50.27 11.77 -39.55
CA ALA A 34 -50.12 10.77 -38.49
C ALA A 34 -49.00 9.71 -38.71
N PRO A 35 -48.70 9.24 -39.95
CA PRO A 35 -47.65 8.23 -40.16
C PRO A 35 -46.23 8.79 -40.05
N LEU A 36 -46.03 10.06 -40.43
CA LEU A 36 -44.72 10.73 -40.42
C LEU A 36 -44.24 11.02 -38.99
N LEU A 37 -45.15 11.45 -38.10
CA LEU A 37 -44.85 11.67 -36.68
C LEU A 37 -44.55 10.35 -35.94
N ARG A 38 -45.22 9.24 -36.29
CA ARG A 38 -44.89 7.90 -35.76
C ARG A 38 -43.53 7.41 -36.23
N ARG A 39 -43.19 7.57 -37.52
CA ARG A 39 -41.87 7.21 -38.05
C ARG A 39 -40.75 8.08 -37.45
N ALA A 40 -40.97 9.39 -37.27
CA ALA A 40 -40.01 10.27 -36.62
C ALA A 40 -39.76 9.90 -35.15
N ARG A 41 -40.83 9.56 -34.40
CA ARG A 41 -40.70 9.07 -33.01
C ARG A 41 -39.96 7.73 -32.94
N GLN A 42 -40.22 6.80 -33.85
CA GLN A 42 -39.50 5.53 -33.92
C GLN A 42 -38.02 5.73 -34.26
N LEU A 43 -37.70 6.64 -35.20
CA LEU A 43 -36.31 7.00 -35.53
C LEU A 43 -35.59 7.64 -34.33
N LEU A 44 -36.25 8.54 -33.59
CA LEU A 44 -35.71 9.13 -32.35
C LEU A 44 -35.47 8.09 -31.24
N VAL A 45 -36.38 7.12 -31.08
CA VAL A 45 -36.20 6.01 -30.12
C VAL A 45 -35.03 5.12 -30.54
N THR A 46 -34.93 4.75 -31.83
CA THR A 46 -33.81 3.94 -32.31
C THR A 46 -32.46 4.67 -32.19
N ALA A 47 -32.43 5.98 -32.41
CA ALA A 47 -31.22 6.80 -32.22
C ALA A 47 -30.81 6.85 -30.74
N ARG A 48 -31.77 7.00 -29.81
CA ARG A 48 -31.50 6.96 -28.36
C ARG A 48 -31.00 5.60 -27.91
N VAL A 49 -31.59 4.51 -28.41
CA VAL A 49 -31.13 3.14 -28.08
C VAL A 49 -29.73 2.88 -28.63
N LYS A 50 -29.43 3.32 -29.86
CA LYS A 50 -28.07 3.22 -30.43
C LYS A 50 -27.04 4.03 -29.65
N LEU A 51 -27.40 5.24 -29.19
CA LEU A 51 -26.52 6.06 -28.35
C LEU A 51 -26.23 5.39 -27.01
N VAL A 52 -27.26 4.86 -26.34
CA VAL A 52 -27.10 4.14 -25.06
C VAL A 52 -26.26 2.88 -25.23
N LEU A 53 -26.51 2.08 -26.28
CA LEU A 53 -25.71 0.90 -26.58
C LEU A 53 -24.24 1.25 -26.90
N SER A 54 -24.01 2.35 -27.63
CA SER A 54 -22.66 2.85 -27.91
C SER A 54 -21.94 3.32 -26.64
N LEU A 55 -22.63 4.00 -25.73
CA LEU A 55 -22.10 4.41 -24.44
C LEU A 55 -21.79 3.21 -23.55
N CYS A 56 -22.69 2.21 -23.48
CA CYS A 56 -22.44 0.97 -22.76
C CYS A 56 -21.24 0.21 -23.34
N ALA A 57 -21.11 0.11 -24.67
CA ALA A 57 -19.96 -0.52 -25.32
C ALA A 57 -18.66 0.22 -25.01
N LEU A 58 -18.69 1.56 -24.97
CA LEU A 58 -17.54 2.38 -24.60
C LEU A 58 -17.16 2.19 -23.12
N CYS A 59 -18.15 2.14 -22.22
CA CYS A 59 -17.92 1.84 -20.80
C CYS A 59 -17.33 0.44 -20.60
N VAL A 60 -17.81 -0.57 -21.33
CA VAL A 60 -17.25 -1.93 -21.31
C VAL A 60 -15.84 -1.93 -21.86
N ALA A 61 -15.57 -1.22 -22.96
CA ALA A 61 -14.22 -1.11 -23.51
C ALA A 61 -13.25 -0.42 -22.54
N VAL A 62 -13.68 0.67 -21.88
CA VAL A 62 -12.88 1.34 -20.82
C VAL A 62 -12.68 0.41 -19.63
N PHE A 63 -13.70 -0.35 -19.23
CA PHE A 63 -13.57 -1.33 -18.14
C PHE A 63 -12.59 -2.43 -18.50
N MET A 64 -12.65 -2.98 -19.72
CA MET A 64 -11.70 -3.98 -20.23
C MET A 64 -10.29 -3.42 -20.36
N ILE A 65 -10.11 -2.18 -20.82
CA ILE A 65 -8.80 -1.51 -20.88
C ILE A 65 -8.25 -1.27 -19.47
N SER A 66 -9.09 -0.84 -18.52
CA SER A 66 -8.72 -0.68 -17.11
C SER A 66 -8.39 -2.01 -16.41
N TRP A 67 -9.04 -3.09 -16.84
CA TRP A 67 -8.72 -4.44 -16.40
C TRP A 67 -7.38 -4.90 -16.98
N THR A 68 -7.06 -4.56 -18.24
CA THR A 68 -5.72 -4.83 -18.80
C THR A 68 -4.61 -3.97 -18.21
N SER A 69 -4.89 -2.81 -17.62
CA SER A 69 -3.90 -2.07 -16.82
C SER A 69 -3.66 -2.69 -15.43
N SER A 70 -4.51 -3.62 -14.99
CA SER A 70 -4.21 -4.49 -13.85
C SER A 70 -3.28 -5.66 -14.22
N PHE A 71 -2.83 -5.72 -15.49
CA PHE A 71 -1.76 -6.61 -15.96
C PHE A 71 -0.36 -6.07 -15.60
N MET A 72 -0.22 -5.35 -14.49
CA MET A 72 1.07 -5.15 -13.84
C MET A 72 1.43 -6.45 -13.13
N GLY A 73 2.15 -7.30 -13.84
CA GLY A 73 3.02 -8.35 -13.30
C GLY A 73 2.34 -9.29 -12.30
N TRP A 74 1.83 -10.41 -12.78
CA TRP A 74 1.69 -11.60 -11.95
C TRP A 74 3.07 -11.91 -11.35
N ILE A 75 3.30 -11.49 -10.10
CA ILE A 75 4.43 -12.00 -9.33
C ILE A 75 4.08 -13.47 -9.09
N PRO A 76 4.87 -14.43 -9.60
CA PRO A 76 4.64 -15.83 -9.28
C PRO A 76 4.55 -15.96 -7.76
N GLU A 77 3.47 -16.55 -7.27
CA GLU A 77 3.42 -16.96 -5.87
C GLU A 77 4.52 -18.01 -5.69
N ASP A 78 5.62 -17.60 -5.06
CA ASP A 78 6.65 -18.54 -4.64
C ASP A 78 6.01 -19.59 -3.74
N PRO A 79 6.38 -20.88 -3.88
CA PRO A 79 5.88 -21.92 -3.00
C PRO A 79 6.12 -21.52 -1.53
N SER A 80 5.17 -21.90 -0.66
CA SER A 80 5.20 -21.59 0.77
C SER A 80 6.63 -21.70 1.33
N PRO A 81 7.13 -20.69 2.05
CA PRO A 81 8.48 -20.73 2.58
C PRO A 81 8.67 -22.03 3.35
N SER A 82 9.64 -22.83 2.94
CA SER A 82 9.94 -24.10 3.57
C SER A 82 10.27 -23.90 5.06
N LEU A 83 10.30 -25.00 5.79
CA LEU A 83 10.67 -25.15 7.21
C LEU A 83 12.12 -24.73 7.55
N GLY A 84 12.72 -23.81 6.77
CA GLY A 84 14.07 -23.26 6.94
C GLY A 84 14.08 -22.01 7.81
N GLY A 85 15.28 -21.49 8.09
CA GLY A 85 15.47 -20.26 8.84
C GLY A 85 15.43 -19.01 7.96
N TYR A 86 16.02 -17.94 8.46
CA TYR A 86 16.05 -16.63 7.82
C TYR A 86 17.47 -16.07 7.75
N THR A 87 17.66 -15.12 6.84
CA THR A 87 18.89 -14.33 6.80
C THR A 87 18.70 -13.08 7.64
N VAL A 88 19.60 -12.81 8.58
CA VAL A 88 19.68 -11.52 9.26
C VAL A 88 20.55 -10.58 8.43
N LEU A 89 19.99 -9.44 8.04
CA LEU A 89 20.63 -8.42 7.23
C LEU A 89 20.81 -7.14 8.06
N ILE A 90 22.04 -6.94 8.55
CA ILE A 90 22.39 -5.83 9.44
C ILE A 90 22.95 -4.68 8.60
N ASN A 91 22.32 -3.50 8.70
CA ASN A 91 22.84 -2.27 8.10
C ASN A 91 23.68 -1.49 9.14
N THR A 92 24.88 -1.04 8.74
CA THR A 92 25.79 -0.30 9.63
C THR A 92 26.58 0.78 8.89
N TRP A 93 26.85 1.87 9.60
CA TRP A 93 27.66 3.01 9.11
C TRP A 93 28.88 3.30 9.96
N LYS A 94 29.10 2.54 11.04
CA LYS A 94 30.26 2.70 11.90
C LYS A 94 30.66 1.36 12.48
N GLY A 95 31.96 1.07 12.47
CA GLY A 95 32.56 -0.11 13.09
C GLY A 95 32.67 0.03 14.60
N ASN A 96 31.54 0.28 15.25
CA ASN A 96 31.45 0.55 16.68
C ASN A 96 31.21 -0.74 17.49
N SER A 97 31.13 -0.56 18.81
CA SER A 97 30.72 -1.63 19.74
C SER A 97 29.31 -2.15 19.46
N LEU A 98 28.42 -1.34 18.89
CA LEU A 98 27.03 -1.72 18.58
C LEU A 98 26.98 -2.81 17.50
N LEU A 99 27.72 -2.65 16.40
CA LEU A 99 27.81 -3.70 15.37
C LEU A 99 28.31 -5.03 15.96
N LYS A 100 29.32 -4.99 16.83
CA LYS A 100 29.82 -6.21 17.51
C LYS A 100 28.73 -6.84 18.36
N GLN A 101 27.99 -6.05 19.13
CA GLN A 101 26.91 -6.51 19.99
C GLN A 101 25.77 -7.13 19.16
N SER A 102 25.32 -6.44 18.11
CA SER A 102 24.26 -6.89 17.21
C SER A 102 24.63 -8.19 16.48
N VAL A 103 25.83 -8.27 15.91
CA VAL A 103 26.29 -9.51 15.25
C VAL A 103 26.40 -10.66 16.25
N THR A 104 26.93 -10.41 17.46
CA THR A 104 27.02 -11.44 18.51
C THR A 104 25.65 -11.97 18.90
N HIS A 105 24.68 -11.08 19.07
CA HIS A 105 23.31 -11.42 19.43
C HIS A 105 22.62 -12.24 18.34
N TYR A 106 22.55 -11.71 17.12
CA TYR A 106 21.81 -12.38 16.04
C TYR A 106 22.46 -13.68 15.57
N ALA A 107 23.79 -13.81 15.70
CA ALA A 107 24.48 -15.08 15.49
C ALA A 107 24.07 -16.16 16.50
N SER A 108 23.58 -15.77 17.68
CA SER A 108 23.13 -16.71 18.71
C SER A 108 21.68 -17.14 18.58
N CYS A 109 20.89 -16.53 17.69
CA CYS A 109 19.49 -16.93 17.50
C CYS A 109 19.37 -18.21 16.67
N GLY A 110 18.51 -19.13 17.10
CA GLY A 110 18.38 -20.47 16.51
C GLY A 110 17.86 -20.48 15.07
N GLY A 111 17.01 -19.52 14.70
CA GLY A 111 16.46 -19.39 13.34
C GLY A 111 17.38 -18.68 12.32
N THR A 112 18.57 -18.23 12.73
CA THR A 112 19.50 -17.49 11.86
C THR A 112 20.32 -18.45 10.98
N ASP A 113 19.89 -18.65 9.73
CA ASP A 113 20.60 -19.48 8.73
C ASP A 113 21.78 -18.75 8.08
N ALA A 114 21.68 -17.44 7.96
CA ALA A 114 22.74 -16.59 7.41
C ALA A 114 22.74 -15.23 8.11
N LEU A 115 23.93 -14.63 8.17
CA LEU A 115 24.12 -13.30 8.75
C LEU A 115 24.94 -12.45 7.79
N HIS A 116 24.28 -11.44 7.23
CA HIS A 116 24.83 -10.55 6.22
C HIS A 116 24.97 -9.16 6.83
N VAL A 117 26.14 -8.56 6.71
CA VAL A 117 26.41 -7.19 7.19
C VAL A 117 26.65 -6.29 5.99
N VAL A 118 25.86 -5.23 5.88
CA VAL A 118 25.98 -4.20 4.86
C VAL A 118 26.69 -3.01 5.48
N TRP A 119 27.95 -2.85 5.12
CA TRP A 119 28.79 -1.74 5.52
C TRP A 119 28.64 -0.61 4.51
N SER A 120 28.09 0.52 4.94
CA SER A 120 27.96 1.73 4.10
C SER A 120 28.79 2.90 4.63
N ALA A 121 29.75 2.65 5.53
CA ALA A 121 30.63 3.70 6.01
C ALA A 121 31.71 4.04 4.96
N THR A 122 32.13 5.31 4.92
CA THR A 122 33.19 5.77 4.02
C THR A 122 34.59 5.34 4.47
N ASP A 123 34.74 4.98 5.75
CA ASP A 123 36.00 4.46 6.30
C ASP A 123 36.22 2.99 5.92
N GLN A 124 37.50 2.65 5.77
CA GLN A 124 37.90 1.29 5.49
C GLN A 124 37.64 0.41 6.71
N LEU A 125 36.89 -0.67 6.49
CA LEU A 125 36.64 -1.64 7.54
C LEU A 125 37.94 -2.36 7.96
N SER A 126 38.35 -2.16 9.21
CA SER A 126 39.55 -2.78 9.80
C SER A 126 39.52 -4.31 9.71
N GLU A 127 40.65 -4.91 9.31
CA GLU A 127 40.84 -6.37 9.26
C GLU A 127 40.59 -7.05 10.62
N ASN A 128 40.94 -6.38 11.72
CA ASN A 128 40.70 -6.87 13.07
C ASN A 128 39.20 -7.00 13.35
N LEU A 129 38.40 -6.03 12.91
CA LEU A 129 36.95 -6.08 13.03
C LEU A 129 36.37 -7.19 12.15
N GLN A 130 36.80 -7.30 10.90
CA GLN A 130 36.37 -8.39 10.01
C GLN A 130 36.63 -9.77 10.60
N THR A 131 37.83 -9.98 11.14
CA THR A 131 38.24 -11.24 11.77
C THR A 131 37.41 -11.52 13.01
N TYR A 132 37.16 -10.50 13.84
CA TYR A 132 36.31 -10.62 15.01
C TYR A 132 34.88 -11.03 14.63
N LEU A 133 34.26 -10.35 13.66
CA LEU A 133 32.88 -10.64 13.23
C LEU A 133 32.76 -12.06 12.70
N LYS A 134 33.67 -12.48 11.81
CA LYS A 134 33.73 -13.86 11.30
C LYS A 134 33.79 -14.85 12.48
N ARG A 135 34.75 -14.68 13.39
CA ARG A 135 34.94 -15.57 14.55
C ARG A 135 33.70 -15.64 15.45
N VAL A 136 33.07 -14.51 15.73
CA VAL A 136 31.89 -14.44 16.60
C VAL A 136 30.71 -15.18 15.99
N VAL A 137 30.45 -15.00 14.69
CA VAL A 137 29.33 -15.69 14.03
C VAL A 137 29.47 -17.21 14.12
N PHE A 138 30.69 -17.73 13.90
CA PHE A 138 30.94 -19.17 14.03
C PHE A 138 30.86 -19.67 15.48
N SER A 139 31.34 -18.88 16.45
CA SER A 139 31.41 -19.30 17.85
C SER A 139 30.07 -19.19 18.60
N LYS A 140 29.19 -18.26 18.20
CA LYS A 140 27.89 -18.05 18.84
C LYS A 140 26.73 -18.82 18.21
N SER A 141 26.90 -19.26 16.96
CA SER A 141 25.92 -20.10 16.27
C SER A 141 25.53 -21.33 17.08
N GLN A 142 24.22 -21.47 17.31
CA GLN A 142 23.60 -22.64 17.94
C GLN A 142 23.27 -23.75 16.93
N THR A 143 23.31 -23.45 15.63
CA THR A 143 22.96 -24.36 14.55
C THR A 143 24.10 -25.32 14.23
N VAL A 144 23.76 -26.57 13.87
CA VAL A 144 24.74 -27.58 13.41
C VAL A 144 25.45 -27.10 12.15
N LEU A 145 24.67 -26.57 11.19
CA LEU A 145 25.20 -25.88 10.03
C LEU A 145 25.54 -24.43 10.41
N LYS A 146 26.80 -24.05 10.26
CA LYS A 146 27.23 -22.69 10.60
C LYS A 146 26.58 -21.66 9.67
N PRO A 147 26.12 -20.50 10.21
CA PRO A 147 25.48 -19.47 9.40
C PRO A 147 26.39 -19.01 8.28
N ASN A 148 25.82 -18.81 7.10
CA ASN A 148 26.55 -18.16 6.01
C ASN A 148 26.79 -16.70 6.40
N PHE A 149 28.05 -16.36 6.73
CA PHE A 149 28.45 -15.00 7.07
C PHE A 149 29.01 -14.27 5.86
N LYS A 150 28.42 -13.10 5.57
CA LYS A 150 28.87 -12.24 4.47
C LYS A 150 28.94 -10.78 4.90
N LEU A 151 29.89 -10.08 4.30
CA LEU A 151 30.11 -8.67 4.52
C LEU A 151 30.16 -7.97 3.17
N TYR A 152 29.27 -7.01 2.97
CA TYR A 152 29.17 -6.21 1.76
C TYR A 152 29.66 -4.79 2.05
N ILE A 153 30.83 -4.46 1.52
CA ILE A 153 31.46 -3.15 1.68
C ILE A 153 31.04 -2.28 0.51
N ASN A 154 30.29 -1.21 0.78
CA ASN A 154 29.88 -0.23 -0.20
C ASN A 154 30.81 0.98 -0.14
N LYS A 155 31.14 1.55 -1.30
CA LYS A 155 31.96 2.76 -1.41
C LYS A 155 31.21 4.04 -1.05
N GLU A 156 29.88 4.00 -1.14
CA GLU A 156 29.01 5.15 -0.97
C GLU A 156 28.16 4.98 0.28
N ASP A 157 28.00 6.07 1.04
CA ASP A 157 27.17 6.11 2.24
C ASP A 157 25.70 6.38 1.90
N TYR A 158 25.06 5.35 1.33
CA TYR A 158 23.63 5.36 1.04
C TYR A 158 22.88 4.33 1.90
N LEU A 159 21.88 4.83 2.62
CA LEU A 159 20.90 4.04 3.38
C LEU A 159 20.30 2.87 2.59
N LYS A 160 20.03 3.09 1.29
CA LYS A 160 19.44 2.08 0.41
C LYS A 160 20.37 0.92 0.05
N ASN A 161 21.66 0.98 0.37
CA ASN A 161 22.62 -0.10 0.06
C ASN A 161 22.19 -1.45 0.63
N ARG A 162 21.46 -1.45 1.75
CA ARG A 162 20.90 -2.67 2.35
C ARG A 162 19.85 -3.36 1.47
N PHE A 163 19.32 -2.68 0.46
CA PHE A 163 18.29 -3.23 -0.43
C PHE A 163 18.81 -3.70 -1.79
N LYS A 164 20.14 -3.75 -1.97
CA LYS A 164 20.74 -4.37 -3.15
C LYS A 164 20.46 -5.88 -3.16
N PRO A 165 20.31 -6.50 -4.34
CA PRO A 165 20.17 -7.93 -4.44
C PRO A 165 21.48 -8.63 -4.10
N PHE A 166 21.39 -9.74 -3.37
CA PHE A 166 22.54 -10.54 -2.95
C PHE A 166 22.39 -11.96 -3.51
N ALA A 167 23.28 -12.34 -4.43
CA ALA A 167 23.18 -13.59 -5.18
C ALA A 167 23.26 -14.86 -4.29
N ASP A 168 23.83 -14.74 -3.10
CA ASP A 168 24.04 -15.85 -2.15
C ASP A 168 22.98 -15.95 -1.05
N LEU A 169 21.89 -15.16 -1.12
CA LEU A 169 20.73 -15.31 -0.24
C LEU A 169 19.94 -16.57 -0.55
N ARG A 170 20.14 -17.59 0.28
CA ARG A 170 19.43 -18.88 0.18
C ARG A 170 18.02 -18.81 0.76
N THR A 171 17.84 -18.13 1.89
CA THR A 171 16.54 -18.04 2.58
C THR A 171 15.56 -17.14 1.83
N HIS A 172 14.27 -17.46 1.91
CA HIS A 172 13.22 -16.59 1.37
C HIS A 172 12.97 -15.39 2.28
N ALA A 173 13.04 -15.59 3.60
CA ALA A 173 12.91 -14.53 4.59
C ALA A 173 14.24 -13.79 4.79
N VAL A 174 14.13 -12.47 4.84
CA VAL A 174 15.20 -11.56 5.24
C VAL A 174 14.70 -10.74 6.42
N PHE A 175 15.38 -10.83 7.55
CA PHE A 175 15.19 -9.92 8.67
C PHE A 175 16.14 -8.74 8.52
N SER A 176 15.63 -7.58 8.10
CA SER A 176 16.43 -6.36 8.07
C SER A 176 16.41 -5.68 9.43
N VAL A 177 17.60 -5.26 9.86
CA VAL A 177 17.78 -4.59 11.15
C VAL A 177 18.91 -3.57 11.10
N ASP A 178 18.75 -2.48 11.85
CA ASP A 178 19.83 -1.51 12.07
C ASP A 178 20.80 -2.03 13.16
N ASP A 179 22.07 -1.64 13.09
CA ASP A 179 23.11 -2.10 14.01
C ASP A 179 22.95 -1.64 15.47
N ASP A 180 22.02 -0.72 15.73
CA ASP A 180 21.66 -0.20 17.05
C ASP A 180 20.36 -0.78 17.62
N VAL A 181 19.75 -1.78 16.95
CA VAL A 181 18.51 -2.43 17.40
C VAL A 181 18.73 -3.91 17.70
N ILE A 182 18.34 -4.31 18.92
CA ILE A 182 18.30 -5.70 19.37
C ILE A 182 16.86 -6.15 19.58
N VAL A 183 16.46 -7.18 18.84
CA VAL A 183 15.22 -7.94 19.07
C VAL A 183 15.57 -9.26 19.73
N PRO A 184 15.03 -9.60 20.92
CA PRO A 184 15.27 -10.89 21.57
C PRO A 184 14.95 -12.06 20.65
N CYS A 185 15.77 -13.13 20.67
CA CYS A 185 15.61 -14.26 19.74
C CYS A 185 14.20 -14.89 19.81
N SER A 186 13.60 -15.01 20.99
CA SER A 186 12.23 -15.54 21.13
C SER A 186 11.17 -14.68 20.42
N ALA A 187 11.32 -13.35 20.45
CA ALA A 187 10.44 -12.45 19.71
C ALA A 187 10.71 -12.50 18.21
N LEU A 188 11.96 -12.72 17.82
CA LEU A 188 12.37 -12.89 16.43
C LEU A 188 11.82 -14.19 15.83
N ASP A 189 11.89 -15.30 16.57
CA ASP A 189 11.31 -16.60 16.18
C ASP A 189 9.79 -16.52 16.02
N PHE A 190 9.12 -15.81 16.92
CA PHE A 190 7.68 -15.53 16.80
C PHE A 190 7.38 -14.68 15.56
N ALA A 191 8.10 -13.58 15.34
CA ALA A 191 7.91 -12.72 14.17
C ALA A 191 8.17 -13.48 12.86
N PHE A 192 9.15 -14.39 12.84
CA PHE A 192 9.41 -15.26 11.71
C PHE A 192 8.23 -16.21 11.45
N SER A 193 7.66 -16.81 12.49
CA SER A 193 6.47 -17.66 12.37
C SER A 193 5.26 -16.88 11.82
N VAL A 194 5.08 -15.63 12.26
CA VAL A 194 4.06 -14.72 11.72
C VAL A 194 4.34 -14.44 10.23
N TRP A 195 5.59 -14.15 9.87
CA TRP A 195 5.97 -13.93 8.47
C TRP A 195 5.72 -15.17 7.60
N GLN A 196 5.99 -16.38 8.10
CA GLN A 196 5.70 -17.62 7.35
C GLN A 196 4.21 -17.76 7.01
N SER A 197 3.31 -17.23 7.85
CA SER A 197 1.86 -17.22 7.57
C SER A 197 1.42 -16.17 6.55
N ALA A 198 2.26 -15.15 6.29
CA ALA A 198 1.99 -14.05 5.36
C ALA A 198 3.28 -13.60 4.64
N PRO A 199 3.92 -14.48 3.83
CA PRO A 199 5.27 -14.25 3.32
C PRO A 199 5.36 -13.12 2.29
N SER A 200 4.23 -12.70 1.72
CA SER A 200 4.12 -11.57 0.80
C SER A 200 4.13 -10.21 1.50
N THR A 201 3.96 -10.12 2.81
CA THR A 201 3.93 -8.83 3.50
C THR A 201 5.18 -8.56 4.33
N MET A 202 5.35 -7.30 4.75
CA MET A 202 6.34 -6.93 5.75
C MET A 202 5.80 -7.24 7.15
N VAL A 203 6.59 -7.93 7.96
CA VAL A 203 6.24 -8.28 9.34
C VAL A 203 7.29 -7.71 10.28
N GLY A 204 6.94 -6.85 11.22
CA GLY A 204 7.97 -6.20 12.04
C GLY A 204 7.47 -5.47 13.27
N PHE A 205 8.39 -4.79 13.94
CA PHE A 205 8.19 -4.33 15.33
C PHE A 205 7.90 -2.84 15.46
N VAL A 206 8.12 -2.06 14.39
CA VAL A 206 8.08 -0.59 14.45
C VAL A 206 6.98 -0.06 13.52
N PRO A 207 5.71 -0.01 13.97
CA PRO A 207 4.60 0.47 13.16
C PRO A 207 4.59 1.99 13.02
N ARG A 208 4.14 2.47 11.86
CA ARG A 208 3.94 3.87 11.50
C ARG A 208 2.69 4.01 10.64
N ILE A 209 2.16 5.22 10.54
CA ILE A 209 0.91 5.47 9.82
C ILE A 209 1.05 6.65 8.86
N HIS A 210 0.40 6.59 7.70
CA HIS A 210 0.12 7.78 6.90
C HIS A 210 -1.30 8.27 7.23
N LEU A 211 -1.44 9.56 7.53
CA LEU A 211 -2.72 10.18 7.86
C LEU A 211 -3.00 11.29 6.87
N LEU A 212 -4.22 11.40 6.38
CA LEU A 212 -4.64 12.57 5.60
C LEU A 212 -4.64 13.79 6.53
N ASP A 213 -3.82 14.79 6.21
CA ASP A 213 -3.68 16.03 7.00
C ASP A 213 -4.50 17.18 6.36
N GLY A 214 -4.72 17.10 5.04
CA GLY A 214 -5.54 18.06 4.31
C GLY A 214 -5.28 17.99 2.81
N GLN A 215 -5.39 19.14 2.15
CA GLN A 215 -5.03 19.29 0.73
C GLN A 215 -4.07 20.47 0.57
N LYS A 216 -3.09 20.32 -0.33
CA LYS A 216 -2.20 21.39 -0.78
C LYS A 216 -2.34 21.52 -2.29
N ASN A 217 -2.72 22.70 -2.78
CA ASN A 217 -2.93 22.97 -4.20
C ASN A 217 -3.90 21.97 -4.87
N GLY A 218 -4.97 21.57 -4.18
CA GLY A 218 -5.94 20.57 -4.67
C GLY A 218 -5.47 19.12 -4.64
N VAL A 219 -4.24 18.84 -4.17
CA VAL A 219 -3.70 17.49 -4.03
C VAL A 219 -3.76 17.07 -2.55
N PRO A 220 -4.25 15.86 -2.23
CA PRO A 220 -4.21 15.32 -0.87
C PRO A 220 -2.80 15.36 -0.29
N TYR A 221 -2.67 15.89 0.94
CA TYR A 221 -1.41 15.96 1.66
C TYR A 221 -1.46 15.06 2.89
N TYR A 222 -0.44 14.22 3.03
CA TYR A 222 -0.36 13.21 4.07
C TYR A 222 0.68 13.57 5.13
N LYS A 223 0.39 13.23 6.38
CA LYS A 223 1.30 13.32 7.50
C LYS A 223 1.78 11.92 7.89
N TYR A 224 3.09 11.80 8.03
CA TYR A 224 3.74 10.63 8.59
C TYR A 224 3.59 10.63 10.12
N GLY A 225 2.89 9.63 10.63
CA GLY A 225 2.58 9.44 12.04
C GLY A 225 3.50 8.43 12.72
N GLY A 226 4.03 8.83 13.88
CA GLY A 226 4.85 8.00 14.75
C GLY A 226 4.04 7.10 15.70
N TRP A 227 4.70 6.62 16.75
CA TRP A 227 4.09 5.77 17.79
C TRP A 227 2.80 6.37 18.37
N TRP A 228 2.79 7.66 18.67
CA TRP A 228 1.62 8.33 19.26
C TRP A 228 0.42 8.29 18.32
N SER A 229 0.63 8.51 17.02
CA SER A 229 -0.43 8.42 16.02
C SER A 229 -0.98 7.00 15.89
N VAL A 230 -0.11 5.99 15.89
CA VAL A 230 -0.52 4.58 15.86
C VAL A 230 -1.31 4.21 17.13
N TRP A 231 -0.85 4.67 18.29
CA TRP A 231 -1.51 4.40 19.57
C TRP A 231 -2.91 5.01 19.64
N TRP A 232 -3.08 6.27 19.23
CA TRP A 232 -4.39 6.93 19.26
C TRP A 232 -5.38 6.39 18.22
N THR A 233 -4.90 6.07 17.02
CA THR A 233 -5.77 5.61 15.93
C THR A 233 -6.07 4.12 16.02
N GLY A 234 -5.22 3.35 16.70
CA GLY A 234 -5.27 1.89 16.68
C GLY A 234 -4.94 1.29 15.31
N ALA A 235 -4.42 2.09 14.38
CA ALA A 235 -4.16 1.70 13.00
C ALA A 235 -2.72 2.06 12.59
N TYR A 236 -2.22 1.35 11.59
CA TYR A 236 -0.93 1.60 10.97
C TYR A 236 -0.96 1.13 9.51
N SER A 237 0.00 1.58 8.72
CA SER A 237 0.08 1.28 7.29
C SER A 237 1.51 1.05 6.80
N ILE A 238 2.48 1.25 7.69
CA ILE A 238 3.92 1.18 7.43
C ILE A 238 4.53 0.39 8.59
N VAL A 239 5.49 -0.47 8.28
CA VAL A 239 6.38 -1.08 9.27
C VAL A 239 7.82 -0.81 8.82
N LEU A 240 8.63 -0.22 9.69
CA LEU A 240 9.99 0.17 9.32
C LEU A 240 10.90 -1.05 9.18
N SER A 241 11.66 -1.08 8.08
CA SER A 241 12.71 -2.06 7.79
C SER A 241 13.90 -2.01 8.76
N LYS A 242 13.91 -1.05 9.71
CA LYS A 242 14.82 -1.01 10.86
C LYS A 242 14.70 -2.23 11.78
N ALA A 243 13.56 -2.93 11.77
CA ALA A 243 13.36 -4.21 12.45
C ALA A 243 12.15 -4.95 11.84
N ALA A 244 12.33 -5.55 10.67
CA ALA A 244 11.26 -6.24 9.96
C ALA A 244 11.74 -7.39 9.08
N PHE A 245 10.90 -8.42 8.98
CA PHE A 245 10.95 -9.45 7.97
C PHE A 245 10.27 -9.00 6.68
N PHE A 246 10.87 -9.39 5.55
CA PHE A 246 10.25 -9.34 4.24
C PHE A 246 10.85 -10.42 3.34
N HIS A 247 10.18 -10.70 2.21
CA HIS A 247 10.66 -11.67 1.24
C HIS A 247 11.86 -11.13 0.44
N LYS A 248 12.89 -11.95 0.19
CA LYS A 248 14.10 -11.55 -0.55
C LYS A 248 13.81 -10.91 -1.92
N LYS A 249 12.71 -11.31 -2.58
CA LYS A 249 12.26 -10.75 -3.87
C LYS A 249 12.06 -9.23 -3.83
N TYR A 250 11.78 -8.65 -2.67
CA TYR A 250 11.65 -7.21 -2.54
C TYR A 250 12.99 -6.48 -2.66
N LEU A 251 14.13 -7.15 -2.43
CA LEU A 251 15.46 -6.58 -2.75
C LEU A 251 15.63 -6.44 -4.27
N ASP A 252 15.23 -7.46 -5.03
CA ASP A 252 15.27 -7.43 -6.49
C ASP A 252 14.30 -6.39 -7.05
N LEU A 253 13.06 -6.35 -6.56
CA LEU A 253 12.08 -5.35 -6.97
C LEU A 253 12.53 -3.92 -6.63
N TYR A 254 13.12 -3.71 -5.46
CA TYR A 254 13.64 -2.40 -5.04
C TYR A 254 14.76 -1.91 -5.96
N THR A 255 15.64 -2.80 -6.41
CA THR A 255 16.81 -2.42 -7.20
C THR A 255 16.51 -2.37 -8.70
N HIS A 256 15.76 -3.34 -9.23
CA HIS A 256 15.58 -3.52 -10.66
C HIS A 256 14.22 -3.06 -11.20
N SER A 257 13.17 -3.09 -10.38
CA SER A 257 11.80 -2.80 -10.84
C SER A 257 11.28 -1.44 -10.38
N MET A 258 11.80 -0.90 -9.27
CA MET A 258 11.44 0.44 -8.81
C MET A 258 11.85 1.49 -9.85
N SER A 259 10.93 2.41 -10.16
CA SER A 259 11.17 3.47 -11.14
C SER A 259 12.47 4.25 -10.85
N PRO A 260 13.29 4.58 -11.87
CA PRO A 260 14.49 5.38 -11.70
C PRO A 260 14.24 6.69 -10.94
N SER A 261 13.11 7.35 -11.17
CA SER A 261 12.76 8.61 -10.48
C SER A 261 12.61 8.42 -8.96
N ILE A 262 12.09 7.28 -8.52
CA ILE A 262 11.97 6.93 -7.10
C ILE A 262 13.36 6.58 -6.54
N GLN A 263 14.13 5.78 -7.26
CA GLN A 263 15.48 5.39 -6.83
C GLN A 263 16.40 6.61 -6.65
N ASP A 264 16.32 7.57 -7.58
CA ASP A 264 17.09 8.82 -7.55
C ASP A 264 16.64 9.71 -6.39
N TYR A 265 15.33 9.80 -6.16
CA TYR A 265 14.78 10.54 -5.04
C TYR A 265 15.30 10.00 -3.70
N VAL A 266 15.22 8.67 -3.49
CA VAL A 266 15.70 8.04 -2.25
C VAL A 266 17.21 8.23 -2.06
N SER A 267 18.01 8.09 -3.13
CA SER A 267 19.46 8.37 -3.08
C SER A 267 19.75 9.79 -2.62
N ARG A 268 19.00 10.77 -3.12
CA ARG A 268 19.21 12.20 -2.85
C ARG A 268 18.81 12.59 -1.43
N GLU A 269 17.67 12.12 -0.94
CA GLU A 269 17.14 12.54 0.36
C GLU A 269 17.82 11.85 1.56
N ARG A 270 18.36 10.64 1.37
CA ARG A 270 19.13 9.87 2.38
C ARG A 270 18.41 9.68 3.74
N ASP A 271 17.10 9.47 3.74
CA ASP A 271 16.32 9.09 4.96
C ASP A 271 14.98 8.39 4.65
N CYS A 272 14.65 8.17 3.37
CA CYS A 272 13.32 7.73 2.94
C CYS A 272 13.27 6.25 2.49
N GLU A 273 14.33 5.48 2.64
CA GLU A 273 14.44 4.13 2.05
C GLU A 273 13.49 3.13 2.70
N ASP A 274 13.21 3.27 4.00
CA ASP A 274 12.26 2.43 4.72
C ASP A 274 10.79 2.71 4.32
N ILE A 275 10.44 3.98 4.11
CA ILE A 275 9.16 4.39 3.53
C ILE A 275 9.05 3.88 2.09
N ALA A 276 10.10 4.02 1.29
CA ALA A 276 10.14 3.53 -0.08
C ALA A 276 9.98 2.01 -0.16
N MET A 277 10.60 1.25 0.75
CA MET A 277 10.42 -0.19 0.85
C MET A 277 8.97 -0.55 1.22
N SER A 278 8.38 0.14 2.20
CA SER A 278 6.98 -0.10 2.58
C SER A 278 6.01 0.19 1.43
N LEU A 279 6.23 1.28 0.70
CA LEU A 279 5.46 1.62 -0.49
C LEU A 279 5.63 0.58 -1.60
N LEU A 280 6.86 0.11 -1.84
CA LEU A 280 7.15 -0.92 -2.84
C LEU A 280 6.38 -2.21 -2.53
N VAL A 281 6.46 -2.71 -1.29
CA VAL A 281 5.77 -3.95 -0.89
C VAL A 281 4.26 -3.79 -0.99
N ALA A 282 3.72 -2.68 -0.50
CA ALA A 282 2.29 -2.40 -0.56
C ALA A 282 1.79 -2.27 -2.01
N ASN A 283 2.55 -1.59 -2.88
CA ASN A 283 2.24 -1.46 -4.31
C ASN A 283 2.30 -2.81 -5.04
N ALA A 284 3.26 -3.65 -4.69
CA ALA A 284 3.45 -4.96 -5.32
C ALA A 284 2.41 -6.00 -4.90
N THR A 285 1.75 -5.83 -3.76
CA THR A 285 0.88 -6.86 -3.17
C THR A 285 -0.55 -6.43 -2.90
N GLY A 286 -0.80 -5.13 -2.76
CA GLY A 286 -2.07 -4.62 -2.25
C GLY A 286 -2.38 -5.03 -0.81
N ALA A 287 -1.40 -5.58 -0.08
CA ALA A 287 -1.57 -6.10 1.27
C ALA A 287 -0.99 -5.14 2.33
N PRO A 288 -1.64 -5.02 3.51
CA PRO A 288 -1.07 -4.25 4.62
C PRO A 288 0.09 -5.00 5.31
N PRO A 289 1.01 -4.28 5.99
CA PRO A 289 2.03 -4.91 6.83
C PRO A 289 1.43 -5.54 8.09
N ILE A 290 2.20 -6.37 8.80
CA ILE A 290 1.81 -6.95 10.09
C ILE A 290 2.73 -6.45 11.20
N TRP A 291 2.13 -5.91 12.26
CA TRP A 291 2.81 -5.50 13.47
C TRP A 291 2.90 -6.66 14.45
N VAL A 292 4.13 -6.96 14.88
CA VAL A 292 4.43 -7.92 15.93
C VAL A 292 4.68 -7.21 17.26
N LYS A 293 3.98 -7.64 18.31
CA LYS A 293 4.27 -7.24 19.68
C LYS A 293 5.55 -7.95 20.14
N GLY A 294 6.57 -7.16 20.45
CA GLY A 294 7.84 -7.66 20.99
C GLY A 294 8.64 -6.53 21.61
N LYS A 295 9.54 -6.86 22.53
CA LYS A 295 10.49 -5.89 23.08
C LYS A 295 11.57 -5.61 22.04
N ILE A 296 11.82 -4.34 21.77
CA ILE A 296 12.96 -3.88 20.99
C ILE A 296 13.87 -3.07 21.91
N HIS A 297 15.17 -3.28 21.80
CA HIS A 297 16.17 -2.55 22.57
C HIS A 297 17.00 -1.70 21.63
N GLU A 298 16.90 -0.37 21.75
CA GLU A 298 17.80 0.56 21.09
C GLU A 298 19.05 0.69 21.96
N ILE A 299 20.15 0.08 21.52
CA ILE A 299 21.43 0.02 22.25
C ILE A 299 22.35 1.22 21.94
N GLY A 300 22.00 2.01 20.93
CA GLY A 300 22.71 3.22 20.55
C GLY A 300 22.18 4.48 21.24
N SER A 301 23.06 5.44 21.51
CA SER A 301 22.67 6.79 21.95
C SER A 301 22.04 7.56 20.79
N SER A 302 20.72 7.45 20.61
CA SER A 302 19.92 8.30 19.71
C SER A 302 20.40 8.35 18.25
N GLY A 303 20.37 7.22 17.54
CA GLY A 303 20.63 7.18 16.09
C GLY A 303 19.50 7.82 15.27
N MET A 304 19.74 9.00 14.67
CA MET A 304 18.94 9.73 13.67
C MET A 304 17.42 9.91 13.89
N SER A 305 16.86 9.44 15.00
CA SER A 305 15.47 9.58 15.41
C SER A 305 15.29 10.70 16.44
N SER A 306 16.10 11.76 16.40
CA SER A 306 15.87 12.93 17.25
C SER A 306 14.53 13.57 16.88
N LEU A 307 13.58 13.38 17.80
CA LEU A 307 12.12 13.54 17.73
C LEU A 307 11.56 14.91 17.29
N LYS A 308 12.38 15.84 16.78
CA LYS A 308 11.90 17.17 16.31
C LYS A 308 12.36 17.57 14.91
N GLY A 309 13.48 17.05 14.40
CA GLY A 309 13.98 17.36 13.04
C GLY A 309 13.47 16.42 11.95
N ASN A 310 12.95 15.24 12.33
CA ASN A 310 12.70 14.13 11.43
C ASN A 310 11.28 14.14 10.81
N THR A 311 10.25 14.60 11.53
CA THR A 311 8.85 14.51 11.06
C THR A 311 8.57 15.27 9.76
N ASN A 312 9.13 16.48 9.57
CA ASN A 312 8.91 17.25 8.35
C ASN A 312 9.58 16.60 7.13
N ARG A 313 10.78 16.03 7.30
CA ARG A 313 11.48 15.31 6.23
C ARG A 313 10.73 14.04 5.87
N ARG A 314 10.25 13.27 6.85
CA ARG A 314 9.43 12.07 6.62
C ARG A 314 8.09 12.38 5.96
N ASN A 315 7.44 13.48 6.35
CA ASN A 315 6.24 13.97 5.66
C ASN A 315 6.56 14.29 4.19
N LYS A 316 7.67 14.99 3.92
CA LYS A 316 8.11 15.29 2.55
C LYS A 316 8.39 14.00 1.77
N CYS A 317 9.19 13.09 2.31
CA CYS A 317 9.46 11.77 1.72
C CYS A 317 8.17 11.06 1.33
N LEU A 318 7.22 10.95 2.27
CA LEU A 318 5.95 10.27 2.07
C LEU A 318 5.15 10.86 0.91
N ASN A 319 4.97 12.18 0.89
CA ASN A 319 4.16 12.84 -0.15
C ASN A 319 4.85 12.81 -1.51
N ASP A 320 6.15 13.08 -1.57
CA ASP A 320 6.90 13.07 -2.82
C ASP A 320 6.93 11.65 -3.42
N LEU A 321 7.13 10.62 -2.60
CA LEU A 321 7.09 9.23 -3.04
C LEU A 321 5.68 8.83 -3.52
N ILE A 322 4.62 9.17 -2.78
CA ILE A 322 3.22 8.94 -3.22
C ILE A 322 2.97 9.64 -4.56
N SER A 323 3.46 10.86 -4.74
CA SER A 323 3.34 11.57 -6.01
C SER A 323 4.07 10.87 -7.15
N LEU A 324 5.25 10.28 -6.89
CA LEU A 324 6.00 9.51 -7.88
C LEU A 324 5.33 8.19 -8.24
N TYR A 325 4.60 7.57 -7.31
CA TYR A 325 3.75 6.40 -7.58
C TYR A 325 2.45 6.77 -8.33
N GLY A 326 1.98 8.01 -8.24
CA GLY A 326 0.74 8.48 -8.87
C GLY A 326 -0.54 8.09 -8.13
N ALA A 327 -0.43 7.28 -7.07
CA ALA A 327 -1.50 6.88 -6.16
C ALA A 327 -0.91 6.56 -4.79
N VAL A 328 -1.77 6.36 -3.77
CA VAL A 328 -1.34 5.91 -2.43
C VAL A 328 -1.35 4.38 -2.40
N PRO A 329 -0.19 3.70 -2.39
CA PRO A 329 -0.15 2.24 -2.34
C PRO A 329 -0.38 1.67 -0.94
N LEU A 330 -0.18 2.48 0.11
CA LEU A 330 -0.20 2.03 1.50
C LEU A 330 -1.61 1.60 1.93
N VAL A 331 -1.71 0.41 2.50
CA VAL A 331 -2.96 -0.14 3.03
C VAL A 331 -2.93 -0.09 4.56
N SER A 332 -3.97 0.51 5.16
CA SER A 332 -4.09 0.59 6.62
C SER A 332 -4.61 -0.71 7.21
N THR A 333 -4.18 -1.03 8.43
CA THR A 333 -4.58 -2.21 9.19
C THR A 333 -4.53 -1.93 10.69
N ASN A 334 -5.23 -2.76 11.46
CA ASN A 334 -5.24 -2.80 12.91
C ASN A 334 -4.77 -4.16 13.46
N VAL A 335 -4.31 -5.07 12.59
CA VAL A 335 -3.86 -6.41 12.98
C VAL A 335 -2.61 -6.28 13.85
N LYS A 336 -2.58 -6.95 15.00
CA LYS A 336 -1.38 -7.01 15.85
C LYS A 336 -1.17 -8.45 16.30
N ALA A 337 -0.04 -9.04 15.89
CA ALA A 337 0.33 -10.37 16.32
C ALA A 337 1.01 -10.29 17.71
N ALA A 338 0.53 -11.08 18.66
CA ALA A 338 1.10 -11.22 19.98
C ALA A 338 1.34 -12.69 20.31
N ASP A 339 2.47 -13.00 20.93
CA ASP A 339 2.77 -14.36 21.37
C ASP A 339 1.92 -14.65 22.62
N ALA A 340 0.93 -15.53 22.48
CA ALA A 340 0.00 -15.87 23.56
C ALA A 340 0.71 -16.37 24.84
N ARG A 341 1.93 -16.93 24.73
CA ARG A 341 2.73 -17.36 25.89
C ARG A 341 3.26 -16.19 26.73
N GLN A 342 3.27 -14.98 26.17
CA GLN A 342 3.73 -13.76 26.80
C GLN A 342 2.57 -12.83 27.21
N GLU A 343 1.33 -13.21 26.93
CA GLU A 343 0.14 -12.46 27.31
C GLU A 343 -0.48 -13.05 28.59
N TRP A 344 -0.90 -12.18 29.50
CA TRP A 344 -1.49 -12.59 30.78
C TRP A 344 -2.99 -12.87 30.70
N PHE A 345 -3.67 -12.38 29.67
CA PHE A 345 -5.08 -12.61 29.41
C PHE A 345 -5.27 -12.84 27.91
N TRP A 346 -5.91 -13.96 27.56
CA TRP A 346 -6.38 -14.30 26.21
C TRP A 346 -7.77 -13.74 25.98
#